data_AF-A0A7S0REK9-F1
#
_entry.id   AF-A0A7S0REK9-F1
#
_cell.length_a   1.000
_cell.length_b   1.000
_cell.length_c   1.000
_cell.angle_alpha   90.00
_cell.angle_beta   90.00
_cell.angle_gamma   90.00
#
_symmetry.space_group_name_H-M   'P 1'
#
loop_
_entity.id
_entity.type
_entity.pdbx_description
1 polymer ?
#
loop_
_entity_poly.entity_id
_entity_poly.type
_entity_poly.pdbx_seq_one_letter_code
_entity_poly.pdbx_strand_id
1 'polypeptide(L)'
;MSRNATRLLARVAGGLWQGSSTAANAAPSMLAAGRSARNGMLMQAARAMSYGAASTAAASDPLKPKMMCFQCEQTANGTGCTVIGQCGKTPEVAGLQDLLVFSLKGLGALAHHARTTAGIVDPDIDSFCLRASFSTLTNVNFDDQRIAEYIQEALAHHARLSAKLKAGGHPLPTVPEGVTFFEPATGHPLSWNTLHAESKDLTAADLLAISKSTGILSRQAALGKTVAGLQELVMYGLKGVAAYAAHAEALGGRDPAVYAAVQKTLHFLASPDAADVGKLLQQALDLGTTNFRVMQLLSESHCSTFGNPEPTEVPMVPRPGKAILITGHDMHDLHELLKQTEG
;
A
#
# COMPACT_ATOMS: atom_id res chain seq x y z
N MET A 1 -22.44 -19.71 -46.35
CA MET A 1 -22.57 -19.05 -47.67
C MET A 1 -22.77 -17.57 -47.38
N SER A 2 -21.98 -16.56 -47.75
CA SER A 2 -20.94 -16.31 -48.75
C SER A 2 -20.11 -15.12 -48.18
N ARG A 3 -18.81 -15.28 -47.88
CA ARG A 3 -17.63 -14.83 -48.67
C ARG A 3 -17.59 -13.32 -49.02
N ASN A 4 -16.60 -12.62 -48.45
CA ASN A 4 -15.45 -11.94 -49.09
C ASN A 4 -14.74 -11.06 -48.02
N ALA A 5 -13.49 -11.26 -47.55
CA ALA A 5 -12.20 -11.39 -48.25
C ALA A 5 -11.87 -10.08 -49.04
N THR A 6 -10.68 -9.45 -49.02
CA THR A 6 -9.31 -9.77 -48.59
C THR A 6 -8.44 -8.49 -48.77
N ARG A 7 -7.36 -8.32 -47.97
CA ARG A 7 -6.02 -7.71 -48.29
C ARG A 7 -5.98 -6.20 -48.69
N LEU A 8 -4.89 -5.41 -48.58
CA LEU A 8 -3.49 -5.69 -48.91
C LEU A 8 -2.53 -4.48 -48.61
N LEU A 9 -1.28 -4.77 -48.14
CA LEU A 9 0.05 -4.08 -48.32
C LEU A 9 0.26 -2.59 -47.88
N ALA A 10 1.47 -2.05 -47.68
CA ALA A 10 2.81 -2.44 -47.19
C ALA A 10 3.80 -1.26 -47.48
N ARG A 11 4.78 -1.07 -46.58
CA ARG A 11 6.19 -0.60 -46.76
C ARG A 11 6.51 0.71 -47.53
N VAL A 12 7.47 1.49 -46.98
CA VAL A 12 8.78 1.96 -47.53
C VAL A 12 9.51 2.70 -46.36
N ALA A 13 10.62 2.21 -45.78
CA ALA A 13 12.06 2.54 -46.00
C ALA A 13 12.37 4.06 -46.03
N GLY A 14 13.46 4.66 -45.55
CA GLY A 14 14.80 4.28 -45.08
C GLY A 14 15.72 5.53 -45.21
N GLY A 15 16.91 5.53 -44.59
CA GLY A 15 17.98 6.55 -44.76
C GLY A 15 18.24 7.37 -43.49
N LEU A 16 19.27 7.16 -42.66
CA LEU A 16 20.73 7.10 -42.86
C LEU A 16 21.31 8.30 -43.60
N TRP A 17 21.99 9.19 -42.84
CA TRP A 17 22.98 10.12 -43.35
C TRP A 17 24.23 10.06 -42.48
N GLN A 18 25.35 9.71 -43.12
CA GLN A 18 26.72 9.77 -42.63
C GLN A 18 27.44 10.95 -43.29
N GLY A 19 28.51 11.45 -42.64
CA GLY A 19 29.56 12.27 -43.23
C GLY A 19 30.34 12.99 -42.13
N SER A 20 31.47 12.46 -41.62
CA SER A 20 32.85 12.65 -42.11
C SER A 20 33.30 14.11 -42.02
N SER A 21 34.52 14.52 -41.65
CA SER A 21 35.78 13.93 -41.16
C SER A 21 36.76 15.11 -41.16
N THR A 22 37.75 15.16 -40.26
CA THR A 22 39.16 15.49 -40.59
C THR A 22 39.99 15.48 -39.30
N ALA A 23 40.99 14.61 -39.30
CA ALA A 23 42.11 14.60 -38.37
C ALA A 23 43.28 15.37 -38.98
N ALA A 24 44.11 16.01 -38.13
CA ALA A 24 45.46 16.41 -38.49
C ALA A 24 46.38 16.28 -37.25
N ASN A 25 47.56 15.73 -37.51
CA ASN A 25 48.62 15.31 -36.60
C ASN A 25 49.37 16.45 -35.90
N ALA A 26 49.87 16.20 -34.68
CA ALA A 26 51.28 16.42 -34.30
C ALA A 26 51.58 15.87 -32.88
N ALA A 27 52.71 15.18 -32.75
CA ALA A 27 53.38 14.77 -31.51
C ALA A 27 54.90 14.97 -31.72
N PRO A 28 55.80 14.86 -30.72
CA PRO A 28 55.64 14.91 -29.26
C PRO A 28 56.59 15.93 -28.59
N SER A 29 56.34 16.30 -27.33
CA SER A 29 57.42 16.78 -26.44
C SER A 29 57.36 16.07 -25.09
N MET A 30 58.43 15.37 -24.76
CA MET A 30 58.68 14.79 -23.44
C MET A 30 58.89 15.92 -22.42
N LEU A 31 58.21 15.86 -21.27
CA LEU A 31 58.81 15.92 -19.93
C LEU A 31 57.72 16.04 -18.85
N ALA A 32 57.96 15.28 -17.77
CA ALA A 32 57.44 15.46 -16.40
C ALA A 32 56.01 15.00 -16.08
N ALA A 33 55.93 13.71 -15.73
CA ALA A 33 55.43 13.19 -14.45
C ALA A 33 54.37 14.03 -13.67
N GLY A 34 53.15 13.51 -13.56
CA GLY A 34 52.15 14.08 -12.66
C GLY A 34 50.78 13.42 -12.69
N ARG A 35 50.65 12.23 -12.10
CA ARG A 35 49.44 11.66 -11.50
C ARG A 35 48.14 11.66 -12.33
N SER A 36 47.96 10.54 -13.03
CA SER A 36 46.66 9.97 -13.39
C SER A 36 45.77 9.71 -12.16
N ALA A 37 44.45 9.68 -12.39
CA ALA A 37 43.37 9.16 -11.55
C ALA A 37 42.82 10.05 -10.42
N ARG A 38 42.00 11.05 -10.79
CA ARG A 38 40.87 11.54 -9.97
C ARG A 38 39.67 11.82 -10.84
N ASN A 39 39.00 10.77 -11.32
CA ASN A 39 37.62 10.85 -11.85
C ASN A 39 36.89 9.50 -11.75
N GLY A 40 37.13 8.77 -10.66
CA GLY A 40 36.52 7.45 -10.42
C GLY A 40 36.32 7.15 -8.94
N MET A 41 36.07 8.19 -8.12
CA MET A 41 35.98 8.05 -6.66
C MET A 41 34.88 8.96 -6.11
N LEU A 42 33.64 8.74 -6.54
CA LEU A 42 32.43 9.32 -5.91
C LEU A 42 31.15 8.47 -6.15
N MET A 43 31.29 7.24 -6.70
CA MET A 43 30.17 6.31 -6.90
C MET A 43 30.44 4.90 -6.35
N GLN A 44 31.27 4.80 -5.30
CA GLN A 44 31.49 3.54 -4.56
C GLN A 44 31.49 3.70 -3.02
N ALA A 45 30.99 4.83 -2.50
CA ALA A 45 30.90 5.09 -1.05
C ALA A 45 29.48 4.89 -0.47
N ALA A 46 28.56 4.25 -1.20
CA ALA A 46 27.20 3.96 -0.74
C ALA A 46 26.88 2.45 -0.65
N ARG A 47 27.87 1.57 -0.82
CA ARG A 47 27.66 0.11 -0.89
C ARG A 47 28.35 -0.71 0.19
N ALA A 48 28.74 -0.06 1.29
CA ALA A 48 29.30 -0.71 2.46
C ALA A 48 28.59 -0.25 3.75
N MET A 49 27.25 -0.32 3.77
CA MET A 49 26.57 -0.64 5.02
C MET A 49 26.76 -2.13 5.24
N SER A 50 27.82 -2.47 5.95
CA SER A 50 28.04 -3.80 6.47
C SER A 50 26.87 -4.16 7.39
N TYR A 51 25.92 -4.95 6.90
CA TYR A 51 25.23 -5.94 7.73
C TYR A 51 26.30 -6.96 8.17
N GLY A 52 27.11 -6.55 9.14
CA GLY A 52 28.08 -7.42 9.79
C GLY A 52 27.31 -8.47 10.59
N ALA A 53 27.49 -9.73 10.22
CA ALA A 53 27.13 -10.86 11.03
C ALA A 53 27.98 -10.85 12.32
N ALA A 54 27.48 -10.14 13.34
CA ALA A 54 27.87 -10.37 14.72
C ALA A 54 26.83 -11.31 15.34
N SER A 55 27.04 -12.60 15.14
CA SER A 55 26.38 -13.66 15.90
C SER A 55 26.91 -13.63 17.34
N THR A 56 26.29 -12.80 18.17
CA THR A 56 26.00 -13.20 19.55
C THR A 56 24.47 -13.21 19.64
N ALA A 57 23.90 -14.40 19.84
CA ALA A 57 22.50 -14.52 20.19
C ALA A 57 22.32 -13.87 21.57
N ALA A 58 22.16 -12.54 21.59
CA ALA A 58 21.58 -11.87 22.73
C ALA A 58 20.22 -12.54 22.93
N ALA A 59 20.07 -13.27 24.03
CA ALA A 59 18.79 -13.85 24.40
C ALA A 59 17.75 -12.74 24.32
N SER A 60 16.81 -12.87 23.38
CA SER A 60 15.72 -11.90 23.25
C SER A 60 15.00 -11.87 24.58
N ASP A 61 14.89 -10.69 25.20
CA ASP A 61 14.11 -10.50 26.42
C ASP A 61 12.73 -11.17 26.24
N PRO A 62 12.42 -12.24 27.00
CA PRO A 62 11.18 -13.00 26.83
C PRO A 62 9.93 -12.16 27.14
N LEU A 63 10.10 -11.01 27.81
CA LEU A 63 9.03 -10.05 28.12
C LEU A 63 8.86 -8.99 27.02
N LYS A 64 9.78 -8.90 26.05
CA LYS A 64 9.68 -7.94 24.96
C LYS A 64 8.52 -8.34 24.03
N PRO A 65 7.56 -7.43 23.76
CA PRO A 65 6.49 -7.69 22.81
C PRO A 65 7.07 -8.03 21.42
N LYS A 66 6.55 -9.10 20.80
CA LYS A 66 6.89 -9.50 19.42
C LYS A 66 6.03 -8.80 18.37
N MET A 67 4.86 -8.32 18.79
CA MET A 67 3.91 -7.56 17.98
C MET A 67 3.11 -6.61 18.87
N MET A 68 2.24 -5.80 18.28
CA MET A 68 1.16 -5.12 18.98
C MET A 68 -0.04 -5.03 18.04
N CYS A 69 -1.15 -5.66 18.40
CA CYS A 69 -2.39 -5.57 17.63
C CYS A 69 -3.61 -5.56 18.57
N PHE A 70 -4.40 -4.50 18.51
CA PHE A 70 -5.60 -4.30 19.31
C PHE A 70 -6.82 -3.88 18.47
N GLN A 71 -6.85 -4.24 17.18
CA GLN A 71 -7.90 -3.81 16.25
C GLN A 71 -9.24 -4.55 16.39
N CYS A 72 -9.28 -5.69 17.09
CA CYS A 72 -10.49 -6.48 17.28
C CYS A 72 -10.89 -6.54 18.75
N GLU A 73 -12.19 -6.75 18.98
CA GLU A 73 -12.80 -6.86 20.31
C GLU A 73 -12.12 -7.95 21.17
N GLN A 74 -11.78 -9.08 20.54
CA GLN A 74 -11.15 -10.23 21.19
C GLN A 74 -9.66 -10.06 21.49
N THR A 75 -9.11 -8.84 21.46
CA THR A 75 -7.68 -8.63 21.74
C THR A 75 -7.30 -9.12 23.14
N ALA A 76 -6.08 -9.60 23.33
CA ALA A 76 -5.66 -10.22 24.58
C ALA A 76 -5.83 -9.25 25.76
N ASN A 77 -6.54 -9.73 26.80
CA ASN A 77 -6.86 -8.98 28.02
C ASN A 77 -7.52 -7.60 27.78
N GLY A 78 -8.14 -7.38 26.61
CA GLY A 78 -8.69 -6.07 26.23
C GLY A 78 -7.65 -4.96 26.09
N THR A 79 -6.35 -5.30 25.96
CA THR A 79 -5.25 -4.30 25.90
C THR A 79 -4.38 -4.41 24.66
N GLY A 80 -4.20 -5.60 24.11
CA GLY A 80 -3.38 -5.81 22.92
C GLY A 80 -2.74 -7.19 22.85
N CYS A 81 -2.71 -7.78 21.65
CA CYS A 81 -1.97 -9.01 21.38
C CYS A 81 -0.49 -8.67 21.18
N THR A 82 0.39 -9.24 22.02
CA THR A 82 1.84 -8.94 22.02
C THR A 82 2.75 -10.12 21.67
N VAL A 83 2.25 -11.35 21.75
CA VAL A 83 3.02 -12.59 21.46
C VAL A 83 2.47 -13.31 20.24
N ILE A 84 1.15 -13.48 20.18
CA ILE A 84 0.39 -13.98 19.04
C ILE A 84 -1.01 -13.36 19.12
N GLY A 85 -1.67 -13.17 17.98
CA GLY A 85 -3.07 -12.75 17.96
C GLY A 85 -4.00 -13.83 18.48
N GLN A 86 -5.03 -13.45 19.23
CA GLN A 86 -6.11 -14.38 19.62
C GLN A 86 -6.84 -14.97 18.41
N CYS A 87 -6.79 -14.28 17.27
CA CYS A 87 -7.26 -14.76 15.97
C CYS A 87 -6.27 -15.70 15.25
N GLY A 88 -5.14 -16.06 15.86
CA GLY A 88 -4.08 -16.87 15.24
C GLY A 88 -3.05 -16.08 14.42
N LYS A 89 -3.17 -14.74 14.33
CA LYS A 89 -2.20 -13.90 13.60
C LYS A 89 -0.82 -13.98 14.23
N THR A 90 0.19 -14.40 13.46
CA THR A 90 1.57 -14.47 13.95
C THR A 90 2.22 -13.09 14.02
N PRO A 91 3.31 -12.90 14.79
CA PRO A 91 4.08 -11.66 14.79
C PRO A 91 4.59 -11.24 13.41
N GLU A 92 4.92 -12.20 12.55
CA GLU A 92 5.41 -11.96 11.21
C GLU A 92 4.33 -11.34 10.33
N VAL A 93 3.14 -11.94 10.32
CA VAL A 93 1.97 -11.40 9.61
C VAL A 93 1.58 -10.04 10.18
N ALA A 94 1.59 -9.88 11.50
CA ALA A 94 1.27 -8.61 12.13
C ALA A 94 2.26 -7.51 11.74
N GLY A 95 3.57 -7.79 11.79
CA GLY A 95 4.60 -6.85 11.35
C GLY A 95 4.43 -6.49 9.88
N LEU A 96 4.25 -7.46 8.99
CA LEU A 96 4.06 -7.17 7.56
C LEU A 96 2.79 -6.34 7.30
N GLN A 97 1.70 -6.55 8.04
CA GLN A 97 0.52 -5.68 7.96
C GLN A 97 0.80 -4.26 8.46
N ASP A 98 1.60 -4.09 9.52
CA ASP A 98 2.05 -2.78 9.99
C ASP A 98 2.88 -2.06 8.91
N LEU A 99 3.80 -2.78 8.24
CA LEU A 99 4.60 -2.23 7.14
C LEU A 99 3.75 -1.91 5.91
N LEU A 100 2.74 -2.71 5.59
CA LEU A 100 1.79 -2.40 4.53
C LEU A 100 1.01 -1.13 4.84
N VAL A 101 0.47 -0.99 6.05
CA VAL A 101 -0.22 0.25 6.49
C VAL A 101 0.74 1.44 6.44
N PHE A 102 2.00 1.26 6.87
CA PHE A 102 3.03 2.29 6.77
C PHE A 102 3.27 2.70 5.31
N SER A 103 3.43 1.75 4.39
CA SER A 103 3.59 2.01 2.94
C SER A 103 2.36 2.71 2.35
N LEU A 104 1.14 2.32 2.76
CA LEU A 104 -0.11 2.96 2.33
C LEU A 104 -0.21 4.42 2.78
N LYS A 105 0.30 4.78 3.97
CA LYS A 105 0.40 6.18 4.40
C LYS A 105 1.30 7.00 3.45
N GLY A 106 2.42 6.42 3.02
CA GLY A 106 3.33 7.04 2.06
C GLY A 106 2.69 7.23 0.67
N LEU A 107 2.03 6.18 0.16
CA LEU A 107 1.35 6.21 -1.13
C LEU A 107 0.14 7.17 -1.10
N GLY A 108 -0.65 7.13 -0.04
CA GLY A 108 -1.78 8.03 0.18
C GLY A 108 -1.36 9.49 0.25
N ALA A 109 -0.22 9.80 0.90
CA ALA A 109 0.35 11.14 0.89
C ALA A 109 0.72 11.63 -0.53
N LEU A 110 1.37 10.78 -1.33
CA LEU A 110 1.70 11.11 -2.72
C LEU A 110 0.45 11.27 -3.60
N ALA A 111 -0.52 10.35 -3.47
CA ALA A 111 -1.77 10.39 -4.23
C ALA A 111 -2.63 11.60 -3.88
N HIS A 112 -2.73 11.93 -2.58
CA HIS A 112 -3.42 13.13 -2.13
C HIS A 112 -2.76 14.39 -2.70
N HIS A 113 -1.44 14.51 -2.62
CA HIS A 113 -0.69 15.63 -3.22
C HIS A 113 -0.90 15.74 -4.72
N ALA A 114 -0.80 14.63 -5.46
CA ALA A 114 -1.01 14.61 -6.90
C ALA A 114 -2.42 15.09 -7.28
N ARG A 115 -3.43 14.64 -6.53
CA ARG A 115 -4.82 15.02 -6.73
C ARG A 115 -5.05 16.51 -6.47
N THR A 116 -4.53 17.04 -5.36
CA THR A 116 -4.84 18.41 -4.90
C THR A 116 -3.98 19.50 -5.55
N THR A 117 -2.76 19.19 -5.96
CA THR A 117 -1.82 20.18 -6.51
C THR A 117 -1.65 20.10 -8.02
N ALA A 118 -1.88 18.93 -8.61
CA ALA A 118 -1.69 18.68 -10.04
C ALA A 118 -2.96 18.21 -10.76
N GLY A 119 -4.06 17.95 -10.03
CA GLY A 119 -5.28 17.38 -10.62
C GLY A 119 -5.08 15.96 -11.18
N ILE A 120 -3.99 15.29 -10.81
CA ILE A 120 -3.65 13.96 -11.30
C ILE A 120 -4.32 12.91 -10.43
N VAL A 121 -5.21 12.13 -11.05
CA VAL A 121 -5.86 10.96 -10.45
C VAL A 121 -5.38 9.69 -11.15
N ASP A 122 -5.31 8.60 -10.40
CA ASP A 122 -4.85 7.30 -10.87
C ASP A 122 -5.80 6.21 -10.33
N PRO A 123 -6.76 5.74 -11.15
CA PRO A 123 -7.77 4.79 -10.70
C PRO A 123 -7.21 3.49 -10.13
N ASP A 124 -6.04 3.04 -10.59
CA ASP A 124 -5.42 1.83 -10.06
C ASP A 124 -4.96 2.04 -8.61
N ILE A 125 -4.49 3.25 -8.28
CA ILE A 125 -4.09 3.62 -6.91
C ILE A 125 -5.32 3.79 -6.02
N ASP A 126 -6.39 4.38 -6.57
CA ASP A 126 -7.69 4.51 -5.91
C ASP A 126 -8.18 3.13 -5.43
N SER A 127 -8.29 2.16 -6.35
CA SER A 127 -8.70 0.78 -6.03
C SER A 127 -7.67 0.05 -5.16
N PHE A 128 -6.37 0.21 -5.42
CA PHE A 128 -5.30 -0.41 -4.63
C PHE A 128 -5.37 -0.04 -3.15
N CYS A 129 -5.53 1.24 -2.84
CA CYS A 129 -5.62 1.72 -1.46
C CYS A 129 -6.80 1.07 -0.71
N LEU A 130 -7.92 0.77 -1.39
CA LEU A 130 -9.04 0.06 -0.79
C LEU A 130 -8.67 -1.40 -0.47
N ARG A 131 -8.29 -2.18 -1.50
CA ARG A 131 -8.02 -3.63 -1.32
C ARG A 131 -6.84 -3.90 -0.37
N ALA A 132 -5.79 -3.08 -0.42
CA ALA A 132 -4.64 -3.24 0.44
C ALA A 132 -4.95 -2.83 1.89
N SER A 133 -5.84 -1.87 2.12
CA SER A 133 -6.31 -1.56 3.47
C SER A 133 -7.19 -2.70 4.02
N PHE A 134 -8.12 -3.20 3.19
CA PHE A 134 -9.01 -4.31 3.52
C PHE A 134 -8.23 -5.59 3.86
N SER A 135 -7.15 -5.90 3.14
CA SER A 135 -6.34 -7.11 3.40
C SER A 135 -5.74 -7.17 4.82
N THR A 136 -5.70 -6.05 5.54
CA THR A 136 -5.20 -5.96 6.92
C THR A 136 -6.30 -6.01 7.99
N LEU A 137 -7.57 -6.22 7.61
CA LEU A 137 -8.66 -6.46 8.55
C LEU A 137 -8.51 -7.83 9.23
N THR A 138 -9.16 -7.96 10.39
CA THR A 138 -9.12 -9.19 11.19
C THR A 138 -9.74 -10.34 10.40
N ASN A 139 -9.05 -11.48 10.37
CA ASN A 139 -9.46 -12.70 9.66
C ASN A 139 -9.59 -12.57 8.13
N VAL A 140 -8.93 -11.59 7.51
CA VAL A 140 -8.95 -11.43 6.04
C VAL A 140 -7.77 -12.11 5.37
N ASN A 141 -6.54 -11.80 5.77
CA ASN A 141 -5.34 -12.36 5.13
C ASN A 141 -4.25 -12.68 6.16
N PHE A 142 -3.81 -13.94 6.16
CA PHE A 142 -2.73 -14.47 7.01
C PHE A 142 -1.52 -14.95 6.19
N ASP A 143 -1.54 -14.76 4.88
CA ASP A 143 -0.46 -15.14 3.97
C ASP A 143 0.59 -14.01 3.93
N ASP A 144 1.76 -14.30 4.49
CA ASP A 144 2.89 -13.37 4.61
C ASP A 144 3.44 -12.98 3.23
N GLN A 145 3.55 -13.92 2.30
CA GLN A 145 3.98 -13.66 0.94
C GLN A 145 3.02 -12.71 0.23
N ARG A 146 1.70 -12.94 0.33
CA ARG A 146 0.71 -12.03 -0.28
C ARG A 146 0.77 -10.63 0.32
N ILE A 147 1.03 -10.48 1.62
CA ILE A 147 1.18 -9.17 2.25
C ILE A 147 2.48 -8.48 1.79
N ALA A 148 3.58 -9.23 1.65
CA ALA A 148 4.83 -8.72 1.07
C ALA A 148 4.63 -8.21 -0.36
N GLU A 149 3.87 -8.94 -1.18
CA GLU A 149 3.51 -8.53 -2.55
C GLU A 149 2.69 -7.24 -2.55
N TYR A 150 1.71 -7.08 -1.63
CA TYR A 150 1.00 -5.80 -1.46
C TYR A 150 1.95 -4.64 -1.13
N ILE A 151 2.98 -4.84 -0.30
CA ILE A 151 3.96 -3.79 -0.01
C ILE A 151 4.74 -3.41 -1.27
N GLN A 152 5.17 -4.39 -2.06
CA GLN A 152 5.87 -4.14 -3.32
C GLN A 152 4.98 -3.43 -4.34
N GLU A 153 3.70 -3.81 -4.45
CA GLU A 153 2.72 -3.13 -5.29
C GLU A 153 2.54 -1.67 -4.87
N ALA A 154 2.49 -1.37 -3.57
CA ALA A 154 2.42 0.01 -3.07
C ALA A 154 3.64 0.84 -3.49
N LEU A 155 4.85 0.26 -3.42
CA LEU A 155 6.09 0.89 -3.86
C LEU A 155 6.10 1.14 -5.38
N ALA A 156 5.62 0.17 -6.17
CA ALA A 156 5.51 0.30 -7.62
C ALA A 156 4.50 1.40 -8.02
N HIS A 157 3.36 1.47 -7.33
CA HIS A 157 2.38 2.56 -7.52
C HIS A 157 3.00 3.92 -7.15
N HIS A 158 3.77 3.99 -6.07
CA HIS A 158 4.47 5.22 -5.67
C HIS A 158 5.48 5.67 -6.72
N ALA A 159 6.26 4.74 -7.27
CA ALA A 159 7.22 5.00 -8.35
C ALA A 159 6.51 5.56 -9.60
N ARG A 160 5.44 4.88 -10.03
CA ARG A 160 4.67 5.24 -11.23
C ARG A 160 4.03 6.63 -11.09
N LEU A 161 3.41 6.91 -9.96
CA LEU A 161 2.78 8.22 -9.73
C LEU A 161 3.83 9.34 -9.61
N SER A 162 4.97 9.06 -8.97
CA SER A 162 6.09 10.01 -8.90
C SER A 162 6.62 10.36 -10.30
N ALA A 163 6.76 9.37 -11.19
CA ALA A 163 7.15 9.58 -12.58
C ALA A 163 6.11 10.41 -13.34
N LYS A 164 4.81 10.15 -13.12
CA LYS A 164 3.71 10.92 -13.74
C LYS A 164 3.72 12.40 -13.32
N LEU A 165 3.95 12.68 -12.03
CA LEU A 165 4.11 14.05 -11.53
C LEU A 165 5.31 14.76 -12.18
N LYS A 166 6.48 14.11 -12.19
CA LYS A 166 7.69 14.66 -12.81
C LYS A 166 7.50 14.94 -14.30
N ALA A 167 6.89 14.00 -15.04
CA ALA A 167 6.61 14.16 -16.47
C ALA A 167 5.64 15.31 -16.76
N GLY A 168 4.70 15.59 -15.84
CA GLY A 168 3.81 16.75 -15.91
C GLY A 168 4.43 18.08 -15.44
N GLY A 169 5.70 18.09 -15.03
CA GLY A 169 6.36 19.29 -14.48
C GLY A 169 5.90 19.67 -13.08
N HIS A 170 5.25 18.76 -12.36
CA HIS A 170 4.78 18.99 -10.99
C HIS A 170 5.82 18.53 -9.97
N PRO A 171 6.07 19.32 -8.90
CA PRO A 171 7.00 18.93 -7.85
C PRO A 171 6.45 17.74 -7.04
N LEU A 172 7.35 16.88 -6.57
CA LEU A 172 7.01 15.86 -5.58
C LEU A 172 6.80 16.50 -4.20
N PRO A 173 5.92 15.94 -3.35
CA PRO A 173 5.77 16.41 -1.99
C PRO A 173 7.04 16.18 -1.18
N THR A 174 7.32 17.08 -0.24
CA THR A 174 8.39 16.93 0.75
C THR A 174 7.84 16.32 2.03
N VAL A 175 8.72 15.72 2.84
CA VAL A 175 8.36 15.26 4.19
C VAL A 175 7.97 16.49 5.03
N PRO A 176 6.81 16.48 5.70
CA PRO A 176 6.41 17.58 6.55
C PRO A 176 7.34 17.71 7.78
N GLU A 177 7.64 18.94 8.15
CA GLU A 177 8.40 19.24 9.37
C GLU A 177 7.60 18.87 10.62
N GLY A 178 8.28 18.50 11.72
CA GLY A 178 7.65 18.26 13.01
C GLY A 178 7.02 16.86 13.20
N VAL A 179 7.14 15.95 12.22
CA VAL A 179 6.75 14.55 12.40
C VAL A 179 7.88 13.77 13.09
N THR A 180 7.71 13.47 14.37
CA THR A 180 8.74 12.85 15.22
C THR A 180 8.40 11.45 15.70
N PHE A 181 7.24 10.90 15.29
CA PHE A 181 6.69 9.66 15.84
C PHE A 181 6.91 8.43 14.96
N PHE A 182 7.63 8.55 13.85
CA PHE A 182 8.14 7.41 13.10
C PHE A 182 9.56 7.09 13.53
N GLU A 183 9.93 5.81 13.53
CA GLU A 183 11.26 5.37 13.92
C GLU A 183 12.33 6.03 13.03
N PRO A 184 13.42 6.59 13.59
CA PRO A 184 14.46 7.24 12.80
C PRO A 184 15.08 6.33 11.71
N ALA A 185 15.15 5.02 11.98
CA ALA A 185 15.73 4.05 11.06
C ALA A 185 14.87 3.83 9.79
N THR A 186 13.54 3.89 9.91
CA THR A 186 12.63 3.80 8.75
C THR A 186 12.30 5.16 8.16
N GLY A 187 12.34 6.21 8.98
CA GLY A 187 11.97 7.57 8.59
C GLY A 187 10.48 7.72 8.33
N HIS A 188 10.11 8.77 7.61
CA HIS A 188 8.72 9.07 7.28
C HIS A 188 8.21 8.15 6.14
N PRO A 189 6.93 7.69 6.16
CA PRO A 189 6.35 6.84 5.11
C PRO A 189 6.57 7.33 3.67
N LEU A 190 6.38 8.63 3.43
CA LEU A 190 6.61 9.25 2.11
C LEU A 190 8.07 9.11 1.64
N SER A 191 9.04 9.39 2.51
CA SER A 191 10.46 9.25 2.17
C SER A 191 10.88 7.79 2.04
N TRP A 192 10.33 6.90 2.88
CA TRP A 192 10.58 5.47 2.80
C TRP A 192 10.10 4.90 1.46
N ASN A 193 8.85 5.18 1.06
CA ASN A 193 8.36 4.79 -0.25
C ASN A 193 9.22 5.38 -1.38
N THR A 194 9.63 6.65 -1.27
CA THR A 194 10.47 7.30 -2.30
C THR A 194 11.83 6.63 -2.43
N LEU A 195 12.44 6.24 -1.31
CA LEU A 195 13.74 5.54 -1.28
C LEU A 195 13.63 4.13 -1.88
N HIS A 196 12.53 3.43 -1.59
CA HIS A 196 12.36 2.02 -1.96
C HIS A 196 11.55 1.78 -3.24
N ALA A 197 10.92 2.82 -3.81
CA ALA A 197 10.13 2.77 -5.04
C ALA A 197 10.89 2.21 -6.25
N GLU A 198 12.21 2.39 -6.30
CA GLU A 198 13.06 1.87 -7.38
C GLU A 198 13.85 0.62 -6.96
N SER A 199 13.68 0.14 -5.72
CA SER A 199 14.38 -1.03 -5.21
C SER A 199 13.69 -2.31 -5.70
N LYS A 200 14.35 -3.02 -6.62
CA LYS A 200 13.90 -4.33 -7.12
C LYS A 200 14.38 -5.51 -6.25
N ASP A 201 15.14 -5.22 -5.19
CA ASP A 201 15.88 -6.23 -4.42
C ASP A 201 15.29 -6.50 -3.03
N LEU A 202 14.18 -5.87 -2.65
CA LEU A 202 13.54 -6.13 -1.36
C LEU A 202 12.79 -7.46 -1.39
N THR A 203 13.41 -8.49 -0.80
CA THR A 203 12.78 -9.79 -0.60
C THR A 203 11.73 -9.73 0.52
N ALA A 204 10.85 -10.75 0.60
CA ALA A 204 9.91 -10.86 1.72
C ALA A 204 10.63 -10.91 3.08
N ALA A 205 11.84 -11.50 3.15
CA ALA A 205 12.65 -11.52 4.36
C ALA A 205 13.16 -10.13 4.74
N ASP A 206 13.56 -9.31 3.76
CA ASP A 206 13.98 -7.92 4.00
C ASP A 206 12.81 -7.08 4.51
N LEU A 207 11.63 -7.22 3.88
CA LEU A 207 10.41 -6.54 4.32
C LEU A 207 10.02 -6.96 5.74
N LEU A 208 10.12 -8.24 6.09
CA LEU A 208 9.87 -8.72 7.44
C LEU A 208 10.90 -8.19 8.46
N ALA A 209 12.16 -8.00 8.06
CA ALA A 209 13.16 -7.38 8.93
C ALA A 209 12.85 -5.89 9.18
N ILE A 210 12.46 -5.16 8.13
CA ILE A 210 12.06 -3.75 8.19
C ILE A 210 10.78 -3.57 9.01
N SER A 211 9.83 -4.50 8.91
CA SER A 211 8.52 -4.35 9.53
C SER A 211 8.57 -4.19 11.05
N LYS A 212 9.62 -4.72 11.69
CA LYS A 212 9.89 -4.63 13.13
C LYS A 212 10.04 -3.20 13.67
N SER A 213 10.26 -2.21 12.81
CA SER A 213 10.35 -0.78 13.16
C SER A 213 9.17 0.07 12.67
N THR A 214 8.09 -0.56 12.18
CA THR A 214 6.89 0.16 11.68
C THR A 214 5.63 -0.02 12.51
N GLY A 215 5.71 -0.81 13.59
CA GLY A 215 4.57 -1.18 14.42
C GLY A 215 4.02 -0.07 15.33
N ILE A 216 2.97 -0.41 16.08
CA ILE A 216 2.27 0.53 16.97
C ILE A 216 3.11 0.97 18.19
N LEU A 217 4.01 0.11 18.67
CA LEU A 217 4.78 0.35 19.89
C LEU A 217 5.72 1.55 19.81
N SER A 218 6.36 1.75 18.66
CA SER A 218 7.24 2.92 18.44
C SER A 218 6.46 4.22 18.55
N ARG A 219 5.30 4.27 17.90
CA ARG A 219 4.38 5.43 17.98
C ARG A 219 3.85 5.65 19.40
N GLN A 220 3.53 4.58 20.14
CA GLN A 220 3.16 4.71 21.55
C GLN A 220 4.28 5.27 22.42
N ALA A 221 5.54 4.89 22.15
CA ALA A 221 6.69 5.43 22.85
C ALA A 221 6.89 6.93 22.56
N ALA A 222 6.65 7.36 21.32
CA ALA A 222 6.80 8.76 20.92
C ALA A 222 5.62 9.67 21.29
N LEU A 223 4.38 9.18 21.18
CA LEU A 223 3.15 9.99 21.30
C LEU A 223 2.33 9.68 22.56
N GLY A 224 2.69 8.63 23.30
CA GLY A 224 1.83 8.07 24.34
C GLY A 224 0.66 7.25 23.78
N LYS A 225 0.02 6.49 24.66
CA LYS A 225 -1.04 5.53 24.29
C LYS A 225 -2.30 6.20 23.75
N THR A 226 -2.67 7.39 24.25
CA THR A 226 -3.89 8.09 23.85
C THR A 226 -3.83 8.53 22.39
N VAL A 227 -2.78 9.27 22.01
CA VAL A 227 -2.65 9.80 20.65
C VAL A 227 -2.40 8.67 19.65
N ALA A 228 -1.52 7.72 19.97
CA ALA A 228 -1.32 6.54 19.12
C ALA A 228 -2.61 5.71 18.98
N GLY A 229 -3.39 5.55 20.05
CA GLY A 229 -4.69 4.88 20.01
C GLY A 229 -5.71 5.59 19.12
N LEU A 230 -5.75 6.93 19.14
CA LEU A 230 -6.59 7.72 18.25
C LEU A 230 -6.15 7.63 16.77
N GLN A 231 -4.84 7.56 16.49
CA GLN A 231 -4.36 7.26 15.13
C GLN A 231 -4.87 5.90 14.64
N GLU A 232 -4.88 4.90 15.53
CA GLU A 232 -5.37 3.56 15.22
C GLU A 232 -6.88 3.52 15.07
N LEU A 233 -7.64 4.28 15.87
CA LEU A 233 -9.09 4.44 15.67
C LEU A 233 -9.41 4.94 14.25
N VAL A 234 -8.71 5.97 13.78
CA VAL A 234 -8.84 6.50 12.42
C VAL A 234 -8.45 5.45 11.39
N MET A 235 -7.32 4.77 11.58
CA MET A 235 -6.87 3.73 10.65
C MET A 235 -7.86 2.56 10.58
N TYR A 236 -8.43 2.11 11.71
CA TYR A 236 -9.38 1.00 11.74
C TYR A 236 -10.71 1.38 11.12
N GLY A 237 -11.20 2.60 11.36
CA GLY A 237 -12.36 3.15 10.64
C GLY A 237 -12.13 3.19 9.12
N LEU A 238 -10.95 3.64 8.69
CA LEU A 238 -10.57 3.65 7.27
C LEU A 238 -10.58 2.26 6.65
N LYS A 239 -10.10 1.22 7.36
CA LYS A 239 -10.14 -0.17 6.87
C LYS A 239 -11.58 -0.65 6.64
N GLY A 240 -12.52 -0.27 7.52
CA GLY A 240 -13.95 -0.57 7.35
C GLY A 240 -14.55 0.11 6.12
N VAL A 241 -14.27 1.42 5.95
CA VAL A 241 -14.64 2.19 4.74
C VAL A 241 -14.11 1.49 3.48
N ALA A 242 -12.84 1.06 3.52
CA ALA A 242 -12.18 0.41 2.40
C ALA A 242 -12.83 -0.93 2.02
N ALA A 243 -13.25 -1.74 3.00
CA ALA A 243 -13.91 -3.02 2.75
C ALA A 243 -15.26 -2.84 2.02
N TYR A 244 -16.12 -1.96 2.52
CA TYR A 244 -17.41 -1.69 1.87
C TYR A 244 -17.24 -1.07 0.48
N ALA A 245 -16.28 -0.16 0.33
CA ALA A 245 -16.00 0.47 -0.96
C ALA A 245 -15.45 -0.54 -1.98
N ALA A 246 -14.62 -1.50 -1.56
CA ALA A 246 -14.12 -2.56 -2.43
C ALA A 246 -15.25 -3.47 -2.95
N HIS A 247 -16.21 -3.86 -2.09
CA HIS A 247 -17.38 -4.63 -2.54
C HIS A 247 -18.29 -3.82 -3.46
N ALA A 248 -18.48 -2.52 -3.19
CA ALA A 248 -19.25 -1.66 -4.08
C ALA A 248 -18.57 -1.56 -5.46
N GLU A 249 -17.24 -1.43 -5.49
CA GLU A 249 -16.44 -1.34 -6.71
C GLU A 249 -16.48 -2.63 -7.54
N ALA A 250 -16.49 -3.80 -6.89
CA ALA A 250 -16.64 -5.09 -7.56
C ALA A 250 -17.96 -5.19 -8.37
N LEU A 251 -18.99 -4.45 -7.95
CA LEU A 251 -20.28 -4.33 -8.62
C LEU A 251 -20.39 -3.09 -9.53
N GLY A 252 -19.28 -2.37 -9.75
CA GLY A 252 -19.24 -1.17 -10.57
C GLY A 252 -19.61 0.14 -9.84
N GLY A 253 -19.96 0.08 -8.56
CA GLY A 253 -20.22 1.26 -7.72
C GLY A 253 -18.93 1.96 -7.35
N ARG A 254 -18.71 3.16 -7.90
CA ARG A 254 -17.50 3.96 -7.67
C ARG A 254 -17.86 5.40 -7.32
N ASP A 255 -17.14 5.97 -6.36
CA ASP A 255 -17.30 7.37 -5.98
C ASP A 255 -15.92 8.04 -5.80
N PRO A 256 -15.53 8.97 -6.71
CA PRO A 256 -14.28 9.71 -6.63
C PRO A 256 -14.04 10.41 -5.28
N ALA A 257 -15.09 10.83 -4.58
CA ALA A 257 -14.98 11.48 -3.28
C ALA A 257 -14.52 10.50 -2.19
N VAL A 258 -14.93 9.24 -2.27
CA VAL A 258 -14.51 8.18 -1.35
C VAL A 258 -13.03 7.89 -1.50
N TYR A 259 -12.54 7.72 -2.74
CA TYR A 259 -11.11 7.47 -2.97
C TYR A 259 -10.25 8.66 -2.51
N ALA A 260 -10.71 9.89 -2.78
CA ALA A 260 -10.05 11.10 -2.30
C ALA A 260 -10.00 11.18 -0.77
N ALA A 261 -11.09 10.80 -0.09
CA ALA A 261 -11.15 10.77 1.38
C ALA A 261 -10.21 9.69 1.98
N VAL A 262 -10.12 8.52 1.36
CA VAL A 262 -9.17 7.46 1.75
C VAL A 262 -7.73 7.96 1.65
N GLN A 263 -7.36 8.57 0.52
CA GLN A 263 -6.01 9.11 0.30
C GLN A 263 -5.70 10.27 1.27
N LYS A 264 -6.67 11.18 1.48
CA LYS A 264 -6.55 12.27 2.45
C LYS A 264 -6.32 11.73 3.87
N THR A 265 -7.02 10.67 4.26
CA THR A 265 -6.88 10.07 5.60
C THR A 265 -5.51 9.43 5.79
N LEU A 266 -5.03 8.67 4.79
CA LEU A 266 -3.69 8.08 4.79
C LEU A 266 -2.60 9.16 4.87
N HIS A 267 -2.76 10.25 4.10
CA HIS A 267 -1.91 11.44 4.17
C HIS A 267 -1.93 12.06 5.57
N PHE A 268 -3.13 12.29 6.13
CA PHE A 268 -3.32 12.88 7.45
C PHE A 268 -2.58 12.08 8.53
N LEU A 269 -2.68 10.75 8.51
CA LEU A 269 -2.00 9.85 9.46
C LEU A 269 -0.47 9.85 9.36
N ALA A 270 0.11 10.49 8.35
CA ALA A 270 1.53 10.75 8.21
C ALA A 270 1.91 12.23 8.46
N SER A 271 0.93 13.11 8.69
CA SER A 271 1.16 14.53 8.90
C SER A 271 1.39 14.88 10.38
N PRO A 272 1.93 16.07 10.70
CA PRO A 272 2.06 16.56 12.08
C PRO A 272 0.71 16.64 12.80
N ASP A 273 -0.38 16.85 12.06
CA ASP A 273 -1.72 16.95 12.61
C ASP A 273 -2.20 15.65 13.26
N ALA A 274 -1.61 14.50 12.89
CA ALA A 274 -1.87 13.22 13.54
C ALA A 274 -1.21 13.09 14.94
N ALA A 275 -0.61 14.14 15.47
CA ALA A 275 -0.21 14.24 16.87
C ALA A 275 -1.22 15.03 17.73
N ASP A 276 -2.22 15.65 17.12
CA ASP A 276 -3.24 16.47 17.80
C ASP A 276 -4.53 15.67 18.05
N VAL A 277 -4.97 15.63 19.32
CA VAL A 277 -6.16 14.89 19.75
C VAL A 277 -7.44 15.40 19.08
N GLY A 278 -7.62 16.72 18.98
CA GLY A 278 -8.82 17.32 18.39
C GLY A 278 -8.91 17.06 16.90
N LYS A 279 -7.78 17.17 16.18
CA LYS A 279 -7.71 16.87 14.75
C LYS A 279 -7.92 15.38 14.46
N LEU A 280 -7.39 14.49 15.29
CA LEU A 280 -7.64 13.05 15.19
C LEU A 280 -9.12 12.71 15.39
N LEU A 281 -9.76 13.32 16.39
CA LEU A 281 -11.20 13.15 16.62
C LEU A 281 -12.02 13.66 15.43
N GLN A 282 -11.69 14.84 14.90
CA GLN A 282 -12.36 15.36 13.71
C GLN A 282 -12.18 14.43 12.51
N GLN A 283 -10.97 13.92 12.27
CA GLN A 283 -10.72 12.98 11.19
C GLN A 283 -11.53 11.68 11.34
N ALA A 284 -11.76 11.20 12.57
CA ALA A 284 -12.61 10.04 12.83
C ALA A 284 -14.09 10.32 12.48
N LEU A 285 -14.59 11.53 12.80
CA LEU A 285 -15.96 11.95 12.43
C LEU A 285 -16.12 12.13 10.91
N ASP A 286 -15.11 12.69 10.23
CA ASP A 286 -15.06 12.83 8.78
C ASP A 286 -15.10 11.45 8.08
N LEU A 287 -14.36 10.48 8.63
CA LEU A 287 -14.43 9.09 8.17
C LEU A 287 -15.82 8.47 8.40
N GLY A 288 -16.48 8.78 9.51
CA GLY A 288 -17.87 8.36 9.75
C GLY A 288 -18.82 8.84 8.65
N THR A 289 -18.69 10.11 8.25
CA THR A 289 -19.47 10.68 7.13
C THR A 289 -19.15 9.97 5.81
N THR A 290 -17.87 9.71 5.55
CA THR A 290 -17.43 8.95 4.37
C THR A 290 -18.02 7.54 4.37
N ASN A 291 -18.05 6.87 5.53
CA ASN A 291 -18.61 5.53 5.67
C ASN A 291 -20.11 5.49 5.37
N PHE A 292 -20.88 6.47 5.81
CA PHE A 292 -22.30 6.59 5.44
C PHE A 292 -22.50 6.63 3.92
N ARG A 293 -21.67 7.43 3.21
CA ARG A 293 -21.72 7.50 1.75
C ARG A 293 -21.36 6.16 1.10
N VAL A 294 -20.34 5.47 1.62
CA VAL A 294 -19.93 4.15 1.10
C VAL A 294 -21.00 3.09 1.33
N MET A 295 -21.65 3.08 2.50
CA MET A 295 -22.75 2.14 2.78
C MET A 295 -23.94 2.40 1.85
N GLN A 296 -24.26 3.65 1.56
CA GLN A 296 -25.27 4.00 0.57
C GLN A 296 -24.87 3.47 -0.81
N LEU A 297 -23.63 3.73 -1.25
CA LEU A 297 -23.11 3.25 -2.53
C LEU A 297 -23.18 1.72 -2.64
N LEU A 298 -22.77 1.01 -1.60
CA LEU A 298 -22.84 -0.45 -1.55
C LEU A 298 -24.29 -0.96 -1.61
N SER A 299 -25.20 -0.33 -0.87
CA SER A 299 -26.63 -0.67 -0.91
C SER A 299 -27.23 -0.46 -2.30
N GLU A 300 -26.91 0.67 -2.95
CA GLU A 300 -27.37 0.97 -4.31
C GLU A 300 -26.84 -0.06 -5.30
N SER A 301 -25.54 -0.38 -5.25
CA SER A 301 -24.91 -1.39 -6.11
C SER A 301 -25.51 -2.79 -5.93
N HIS A 302 -25.77 -3.20 -4.68
CA HIS A 302 -26.42 -4.49 -4.41
C HIS A 302 -27.86 -4.50 -4.94
N CYS A 303 -28.68 -3.52 -4.58
CA CYS A 303 -30.08 -3.49 -4.97
C CYS A 303 -30.27 -3.38 -6.50
N SER A 304 -29.41 -2.62 -7.19
CA SER A 304 -29.48 -2.50 -8.65
C SER A 304 -29.09 -3.79 -9.37
N THR A 305 -28.22 -4.62 -8.76
CA THR A 305 -27.68 -5.83 -9.39
C THR A 305 -28.50 -7.08 -9.04
N PHE A 306 -28.91 -7.20 -7.78
CA PHE A 306 -29.52 -8.43 -7.23
C PHE A 306 -30.99 -8.24 -6.81
N GLY A 307 -31.54 -7.02 -6.92
CA GLY A 307 -32.87 -6.67 -6.43
C GLY A 307 -32.87 -6.28 -4.95
N ASN A 308 -33.98 -5.72 -4.50
CA ASN A 308 -34.16 -5.36 -3.09
C ASN A 308 -34.37 -6.62 -2.25
N PRO A 309 -33.74 -6.75 -1.07
CA PRO A 309 -34.03 -7.83 -0.14
C PRO A 309 -35.51 -7.86 0.25
N GLU A 310 -36.10 -9.06 0.24
CA GLU A 310 -37.48 -9.32 0.67
C GLU A 310 -37.52 -10.45 1.72
N PRO A 311 -38.55 -10.49 2.60
CA PRO A 311 -38.71 -11.58 3.55
C PRO A 311 -38.69 -12.94 2.85
N THR A 312 -37.72 -13.78 3.19
CA THR A 312 -37.47 -15.07 2.53
C THR A 312 -37.29 -16.19 3.56
N GLU A 313 -37.96 -17.32 3.36
CA GLU A 313 -37.70 -18.53 4.16
C GLU A 313 -36.44 -19.23 3.65
N VAL A 314 -35.45 -19.42 4.53
CA VAL A 314 -34.17 -20.08 4.21
C VAL A 314 -34.11 -21.46 4.86
N PRO A 315 -34.06 -22.56 4.11
CA PRO A 315 -34.03 -23.91 4.68
C PRO A 315 -32.66 -24.21 5.31
N MET A 316 -32.68 -24.64 6.58
CA MET A 316 -31.48 -25.03 7.33
C MET A 316 -31.21 -26.54 7.32
N VAL A 317 -32.06 -27.31 6.61
CA VAL A 317 -31.97 -28.78 6.56
C VAL A 317 -30.98 -29.20 5.46
N PRO A 318 -29.89 -29.91 5.79
CA PRO A 318 -28.96 -30.44 4.79
C PRO A 318 -29.66 -31.39 3.82
N ARG A 319 -29.28 -31.33 2.53
CA ARG A 319 -29.78 -32.25 1.49
C ARG A 319 -28.68 -33.23 1.08
N PRO A 320 -29.00 -34.51 0.83
CA PRO A 320 -28.02 -35.47 0.32
C PRO A 320 -27.46 -35.04 -1.05
N GLY A 321 -26.13 -35.04 -1.21
CA GLY A 321 -25.47 -34.66 -2.45
C GLY A 321 -24.08 -34.04 -2.24
N LYS A 322 -23.45 -33.58 -3.33
CA LYS A 322 -22.25 -32.75 -3.28
C LYS A 322 -22.67 -31.29 -3.12
N ALA A 323 -21.90 -30.50 -2.39
CA ALA A 323 -22.18 -29.09 -2.16
C ALA A 323 -20.89 -28.27 -2.09
N ILE A 324 -21.01 -26.97 -2.37
CA ILE A 324 -20.01 -25.95 -2.10
C ILE A 324 -20.59 -25.03 -1.03
N LEU A 325 -19.83 -24.78 0.04
CA LEU A 325 -20.18 -23.77 1.04
C LEU A 325 -19.40 -22.50 0.74
N ILE A 326 -20.12 -21.42 0.45
CA ILE A 326 -19.57 -20.08 0.29
C ILE A 326 -19.70 -19.30 1.60
N THR A 327 -18.69 -18.48 1.90
CA THR A 327 -18.61 -17.67 3.12
C THR A 327 -18.01 -16.30 2.76
N GLY A 328 -18.12 -15.34 3.67
CA GLY A 328 -17.76 -13.94 3.43
C GLY A 328 -18.98 -13.11 3.03
N HIS A 329 -18.74 -12.03 2.29
CA HIS A 329 -19.75 -10.99 2.03
C HIS A 329 -19.94 -10.67 0.55
N ASP A 330 -19.12 -11.25 -0.34
CA ASP A 330 -19.13 -10.87 -1.74
C ASP A 330 -20.28 -11.55 -2.49
N MET A 331 -21.30 -10.76 -2.82
CA MET A 331 -22.48 -11.24 -3.55
C MET A 331 -22.21 -11.44 -5.04
N HIS A 332 -21.20 -10.76 -5.61
CA HIS A 332 -20.81 -10.97 -7.00
C HIS A 332 -20.20 -12.38 -7.16
N ASP A 333 -19.32 -12.77 -6.24
CA ASP A 333 -18.74 -14.12 -6.23
C ASP A 333 -19.80 -15.21 -6.07
N LEU A 334 -20.79 -15.00 -5.18
CA LEU A 334 -21.93 -15.90 -5.05
C LEU A 334 -22.72 -16.03 -6.35
N HIS A 335 -23.01 -14.89 -7.00
CA HIS A 335 -23.76 -14.86 -8.25
C HIS A 335 -23.05 -15.63 -9.38
N GLU A 336 -21.75 -15.40 -9.53
CA GLU A 336 -20.95 -16.11 -10.55
C GLU A 336 -20.80 -17.60 -10.23
N LEU A 337 -20.66 -17.97 -8.95
CA LEU A 337 -20.63 -19.37 -8.54
C LEU A 337 -21.95 -20.07 -8.86
N LEU A 338 -23.09 -19.45 -8.52
CA LEU A 338 -24.41 -20.03 -8.77
C LEU A 338 -24.63 -20.30 -10.27
N LYS A 339 -24.29 -19.34 -11.13
CA LYS A 339 -24.35 -19.53 -12.60
C LYS A 339 -23.50 -20.69 -13.09
N GLN A 340 -22.28 -20.83 -12.59
CA GLN A 340 -21.36 -21.90 -13.01
C GLN A 340 -21.79 -23.27 -12.51
N THR A 341 -22.55 -23.32 -11.41
CA THR A 341 -23.06 -24.56 -10.81
C THR A 341 -24.51 -24.89 -11.20
N GLU A 342 -25.12 -24.13 -12.10
CA GLU A 342 -26.47 -24.41 -12.60
C GLU A 342 -26.46 -25.69 -13.46
N GLY A 343 -27.32 -26.66 -13.12
CA GLY A 343 -27.46 -27.97 -13.76
C GLY A 343 -27.27 -29.14 -12.80
#